data_AF-A0A6A5N673-F1
#
_entry.id   AF-A0A6A5N673-F1
#
_cell.length_a   1.000
_cell.length_b   1.000
_cell.length_c   1.000
_cell.angle_alpha   90.00
_cell.angle_beta   90.00
_cell.angle_gamma   90.00
#
_symmetry.space_group_name_H-M   'P 1'
#
loop_
_entity.id
_entity.type
_entity.pdbx_description
1 polymer ?
#
loop_
_entity_poly.entity_id
_entity_poly.type
_entity_poly.pdbx_seq_one_letter_code
_entity_poly.pdbx_strand_id
1 'polypeptide(L)'
;MAMSKGILVLLLSVLLVCSLYMNNVEGRDISNGALQRGTIAGCSPKNPTNCKLPVANPYKRPCEIIERCRDGKTPPRPNKGY
;
A
#
# COMPACT_ATOMS: atom_id res chain seq x y z
N MET A 1 -21.10 42.09 28.68
CA MET A 1 -19.94 41.78 29.54
C MET A 1 -18.68 42.13 28.76
N ALA A 2 -17.99 43.21 29.13
CA ALA A 2 -16.73 43.58 28.48
C ALA A 2 -15.61 42.75 29.13
N MET A 3 -14.82 42.04 28.33
CA MET A 3 -13.62 41.36 28.82
C MET A 3 -12.67 42.42 29.41
N SER A 4 -12.24 42.23 30.66
CA SER A 4 -11.24 43.12 31.22
C SER A 4 -9.92 42.95 30.46
N LYS A 5 -9.16 44.04 30.30
CA LYS A 5 -7.86 44.01 29.61
C LYS A 5 -6.93 42.95 30.21
N GLY A 6 -7.01 42.73 31.54
CA GLY A 6 -6.25 41.70 32.23
C GLY A 6 -6.62 40.28 31.81
N ILE A 7 -7.91 39.99 31.61
CA ILE A 7 -8.38 38.69 31.13
C ILE A 7 -7.89 38.43 29.70
N LEU A 8 -7.91 39.45 28.84
CA LEU A 8 -7.38 39.33 27.47
C LEU A 8 -5.87 39.01 27.47
N VAL A 9 -5.09 39.70 28.30
CA VAL A 9 -3.64 39.45 28.40
C VAL A 9 -3.36 38.04 28.92
N LEU A 10 -4.11 37.57 29.92
CA LEU A 10 -4.00 36.21 30.44
C LEU A 10 -4.36 35.14 29.40
N LEU A 11 -5.43 35.34 28.64
CA LEU A 11 -5.82 34.40 27.60
C LEU A 11 -4.77 34.32 26.49
N LEU A 12 -4.28 35.48 26.05
CA LEU A 12 -3.24 35.54 25.03
C LEU A 12 -1.94 34.89 25.50
N SER A 13 -1.53 35.10 26.75
CA SER A 13 -0.30 34.49 27.28
C SER A 13 -0.42 32.97 27.39
N VAL A 14 -1.55 32.44 27.86
CA VAL A 14 -1.81 30.99 27.92
C VAL A 14 -1.79 30.37 26.52
N LEU A 15 -2.46 30.99 25.55
CA LEU A 15 -2.47 30.49 24.16
C LEU A 15 -1.07 30.46 23.54
N LEU A 16 -0.24 31.48 23.83
CA LEU A 16 1.13 31.56 23.35
C LEU A 16 2.01 30.47 23.98
N VAL A 17 1.85 30.20 25.28
CA VAL A 17 2.53 29.09 25.94
C VAL A 17 2.10 27.76 25.30
N CYS A 18 0.79 27.52 25.14
CA CYS A 18 0.28 26.29 24.53
C CYS A 18 0.85 26.06 23.12
N SER A 19 0.92 27.08 22.27
CA SER A 19 1.46 26.93 20.91
C SER A 19 2.95 26.60 20.88
N LEU A 20 3.74 27.13 21.82
CA LEU A 20 5.16 26.79 21.97
C LEU A 20 5.35 25.32 22.40
N TYR A 21 4.48 24.80 23.27
CA TYR A 21 4.52 23.40 23.67
C TYR A 21 4.06 22.44 22.55
N MET A 22 3.06 22.81 21.77
CA MET A 22 2.53 21.97 20.68
C MET A 22 3.55 21.71 19.56
N ASN A 23 4.51 22.61 19.33
CA ASN A 23 5.60 22.37 18.36
C ASN A 23 6.49 21.15 18.72
N ASN A 24 6.49 20.70 19.98
CA ASN A 24 7.22 19.50 20.40
C ASN A 24 6.36 18.23 20.39
N VAL A 25 5.07 18.35 20.07
CA VAL A 25 4.07 17.27 20.08
C VAL A 25 3.69 16.82 18.67
N GLU A 26 4.11 17.56 17.65
CA GLU A 26 4.22 17.05 16.27
C GLU A 26 5.24 15.91 16.32
N GLY A 27 4.75 14.69 16.55
CA GLY A 27 5.57 13.50 16.66
C GLY A 27 6.45 13.44 15.43
N ARG A 28 7.77 13.61 15.64
CA ARG A 28 8.80 13.39 14.62
C ARG A 28 8.36 12.18 13.83
N ASP A 29 8.15 12.37 12.53
CA ASP A 29 7.66 11.37 11.60
C ASP A 29 8.07 9.98 12.04
N ILE A 30 7.11 9.04 12.08
CA ILE A 30 7.41 7.63 12.32
C ILE A 30 8.51 7.28 11.32
N SER A 31 9.74 7.15 11.83
CA SER A 31 10.93 6.98 11.00
C SER A 31 10.67 5.85 10.02
N ASN A 32 11.11 5.98 8.76
CA ASN A 32 11.01 4.90 7.78
C ASN A 32 11.56 3.57 8.32
N GLY A 33 12.49 3.60 9.30
CA GLY A 33 12.98 2.42 10.00
C GLY A 33 11.92 1.69 10.85
N ALA A 34 10.95 2.40 11.41
CA ALA A 34 9.82 1.82 12.14
C ALA A 34 8.80 1.18 11.17
N LEU A 35 8.65 1.70 9.94
CA LEU A 35 7.95 0.98 8.85
C LEU A 35 8.72 -0.27 8.36
N GLN A 36 10.01 -0.36 8.67
CA GLN A 36 10.88 -1.42 8.17
C GLN A 36 10.77 -2.73 8.98
N ARG A 37 10.38 -2.64 10.26
CA ARG A 37 10.11 -3.82 11.09
C ARG A 37 8.74 -4.40 10.73
N GLY A 38 8.70 -5.28 9.73
CA GLY A 38 7.49 -6.01 9.32
C GLY A 38 7.07 -5.78 7.87
N THR A 39 7.84 -5.03 7.08
CA THR A 39 7.57 -4.90 5.66
C THR A 39 7.86 -6.21 4.96
N ILE A 40 6.81 -6.80 4.36
CA ILE A 40 6.94 -7.94 3.46
C ILE A 40 7.87 -7.50 2.33
N ALA A 41 8.95 -8.25 2.11
CA ALA A 41 9.95 -7.90 1.12
C ALA A 41 9.30 -7.74 -0.26
N GLY A 42 9.43 -6.57 -0.87
CA GLY A 42 8.92 -6.31 -2.22
C GLY A 42 9.65 -7.09 -3.30
N CYS A 43 9.17 -6.97 -4.54
CA CYS A 43 9.89 -7.46 -5.71
C CYS A 43 11.30 -6.86 -5.77
N SER A 44 12.32 -7.72 -5.80
CA SER A 44 13.72 -7.33 -5.90
C SER A 44 14.55 -8.47 -6.46
N PRO A 45 15.79 -8.24 -6.95
CA PRO A 45 16.69 -9.32 -7.36
C PRO A 45 16.94 -10.37 -6.25
N LYS A 46 16.88 -9.95 -4.98
CA LYS A 46 16.99 -10.84 -3.81
C LYS A 46 15.69 -11.61 -3.51
N ASN A 47 14.53 -11.08 -3.93
CA ASN A 47 13.22 -11.70 -3.73
C ASN A 47 12.42 -11.77 -5.05
N PRO A 48 12.91 -12.51 -6.06
CA PRO A 48 12.29 -12.54 -7.40
C PRO A 48 10.93 -13.23 -7.41
N THR A 49 10.64 -14.07 -6.42
CA THR A 49 9.34 -14.73 -6.24
C THR A 49 8.21 -13.73 -5.99
N ASN A 50 8.53 -12.61 -5.34
CA ASN A 50 7.55 -11.57 -4.98
C ASN A 50 7.25 -10.63 -6.16
N CYS A 51 7.91 -10.82 -7.30
CA CYS A 51 7.63 -10.10 -8.55
C CYS A 51 6.47 -10.68 -9.35
N LYS A 52 5.90 -11.80 -8.91
CA LYS A 52 4.73 -12.41 -9.54
C LYS A 52 3.48 -11.83 -8.89
N LEU A 53 2.63 -11.24 -9.71
CA LEU A 53 1.26 -10.90 -9.29
C LEU A 53 0.53 -12.20 -8.90
N PRO A 54 -0.28 -12.19 -7.83
CA PRO A 54 -1.10 -13.33 -7.49
C PRO A 54 -1.99 -13.68 -8.70
N VAL A 55 -2.13 -14.97 -8.96
CA VAL A 55 -2.97 -15.45 -10.06
C VAL A 55 -4.43 -15.16 -9.69
N ALA A 56 -5.02 -14.13 -10.30
CA ALA A 56 -6.39 -13.70 -10.00
C ALA A 56 -7.45 -14.77 -10.36
N ASN A 57 -7.16 -15.60 -11.36
CA ASN A 57 -8.00 -16.75 -11.72
C ASN A 57 -7.11 -17.97 -12.03
N PRO A 58 -7.22 -19.07 -11.27
CA PRO A 58 -6.43 -20.28 -11.51
C PRO A 58 -6.83 -21.03 -12.79
N TYR A 59 -7.95 -20.66 -13.43
CA TYR A 59 -8.40 -21.24 -14.69
C TYR A 59 -7.37 -21.02 -15.80
N LYS A 60 -6.88 -22.12 -16.39
CA LYS A 60 -6.06 -22.10 -17.59
C LYS A 60 -6.94 -22.42 -18.79
N ARG A 61 -7.11 -21.45 -19.69
CA ARG A 61 -7.79 -21.72 -20.97
C ARG A 61 -6.98 -22.77 -21.73
N PRO A 62 -7.60 -23.86 -22.21
CA PRO A 62 -6.92 -24.78 -23.11
C PRO A 62 -6.53 -24.03 -24.38
N CYS A 63 -5.41 -24.43 -24.98
CA CYS A 63 -5.04 -23.87 -26.27
C CYS A 63 -6.09 -24.26 -27.31
N GLU A 64 -6.65 -23.28 -28.00
CA GLU A 64 -7.68 -23.53 -29.00
C GLU A 64 -7.09 -24.03 -30.31
N ILE A 65 -7.90 -24.71 -31.12
CA ILE A 65 -7.49 -25.26 -32.42
C ILE A 65 -6.98 -24.15 -33.37
N ILE A 66 -7.47 -22.92 -33.22
CA ILE A 66 -7.04 -21.75 -34.00
C ILE A 66 -5.77 -21.08 -33.45
N GLU A 67 -5.34 -21.42 -32.24
CA GLU A 67 -4.17 -20.86 -31.59
C GLU A 67 -2.94 -21.74 -31.85
N ARG A 68 -1.81 -21.13 -32.24
CA ARG A 68 -0.54 -21.85 -32.31
C ARG A 68 0.01 -21.99 -30.90
N CYS A 69 -0.25 -23.13 -30.26
CA CYS A 69 0.27 -23.44 -28.93
C CYS A 69 1.80 -23.43 -28.94
N ARG A 70 2.41 -23.15 -27.77
CA ARG A 70 3.86 -23.34 -27.58
C ARG A 70 4.19 -24.80 -27.96
N ASP A 71 5.20 -24.98 -28.81
CA ASP A 71 5.61 -26.25 -29.45
C ASP A 71 4.81 -26.69 -30.70
N GLY A 72 3.87 -25.89 -31.21
CA GLY A 72 3.19 -26.15 -32.48
C GLY A 72 2.32 -27.41 -32.51
N LYS A 73 2.08 -28.03 -31.34
CA LYS A 73 1.27 -29.24 -31.22
C LYS A 73 -0.20 -28.88 -31.33
N THR A 74 -0.88 -29.45 -32.33
CA THR A 74 -2.33 -29.35 -32.45
C THR A 74 -2.98 -30.03 -31.24
N PRO A 75 -3.92 -29.39 -30.53
CA PRO A 75 -4.63 -30.05 -29.44
C PRO A 75 -5.44 -31.24 -29.98
N PRO A 76 -5.57 -32.34 -29.21
CA PRO A 76 -6.39 -33.48 -29.63
C PRO A 76 -7.83 -33.02 -29.86
N ARG A 77 -8.44 -33.46 -30.97
CA ARG A 77 -9.85 -33.12 -31.25
C ARG A 77 -10.73 -33.70 -30.14
N PRO A 78 -11.70 -32.94 -29.61
CA PRO A 78 -12.70 -33.53 -28.73
C PRO A 78 -13.47 -34.60 -29.52
N ASN A 79 -13.58 -35.80 -28.95
CA ASN A 79 -14.43 -36.86 -29.50
C ASN A 79 -15.86 -36.32 -29.57
N LYS A 80 -16.38 -36.17 -30.79
CA LYS A 80 -17.76 -35.75 -31.02
C LYS A 80 -18.65 -36.97 -30.77
N GLY A 81 -18.99 -37.20 -29.51
CA GLY A 81 -20.06 -38.12 -29.14
C GLY A 81 -21.39 -37.53 -29.61
N TYR A 82 -21.96 -38.13 -30.65
CA TYR A 82 -23.38 -38.00 -30.99
C TYR A 82 -24.21 -38.88 -30.07
#